data_AF-W9IXJ9-F1
#
_entry.id   AF-W9IXJ9-F1
#
_cell.length_a   1.000
_cell.length_b   1.000
_cell.length_c   1.000
_cell.angle_alpha   90.00
_cell.angle_beta   90.00
_cell.angle_gamma   90.00
#
_symmetry.space_group_name_H-M   'P 1'
#
loop_
_entity.id
_entity.type
_entity.pdbx_description
1 polymer ?
#
loop_
_entity_poly.entity_id
_entity_poly.type
_entity_poly.pdbx_seq_one_letter_code
_entity_poly.pdbx_strand_id
1 'polypeptide(L)'
;MHPDSFKLKFKMSAGDMHDEQVKEALITYEKLQAIEDDFEDVELEILRQQDKLTKDLYVKRQEVIANIPQFWPLVFEQSPPEVDEYIQPSDSELLLNALTGLSVERFELPNGDPRSISLKWEFKENDWFEDKVLEKKFYWRFHKDGWAGLVSEPVDIKWKEGKDLTNGMLSLAKKVYDEEKAGKKLGETEASKKLHKLMEETGMGGVSFFCWFGFRGRKVSPEESEEGRKLEEEKRKARKEGKYDEDDDDMDEDDDDDEYEYEIFPTADDLAVFIAEDLWPGAIKYFSMYLSQREAETVQV
;
A
#
# COMPACT_ATOMS: atom_id res chain seq x y z
N MET A 1 -21.82 -2.96 14.65
CA MET A 1 -21.48 -3.10 16.08
C MET A 1 -20.41 -2.07 16.36
N HIS A 2 -20.65 -1.20 17.33
CA HIS A 2 -19.81 -0.05 17.69
C HIS A 2 -18.41 -0.49 18.14
N PRO A 3 -17.32 0.17 17.73
CA PRO A 3 -16.02 0.02 18.38
C PRO A 3 -15.89 1.11 19.46
N ASP A 4 -16.62 0.95 20.56
CA ASP A 4 -16.26 1.61 21.82
C ASP A 4 -15.46 0.60 22.64
N SER A 5 -14.14 0.64 22.56
CA SER A 5 -13.29 -0.12 23.47
C SER A 5 -12.01 0.66 23.84
N PHE A 6 -12.00 1.08 25.11
CA PHE A 6 -10.86 1.47 25.94
C PHE A 6 -10.28 2.90 25.81
N LYS A 7 -11.12 3.91 26.04
CA LYS A 7 -10.65 5.17 26.67
C LYS A 7 -10.67 5.01 28.20
N LEU A 8 -9.53 4.65 28.81
CA LEU A 8 -9.40 4.55 30.26
C LEU A 8 -9.24 5.95 30.87
N LYS A 9 -10.35 6.58 31.29
CA LYS A 9 -10.29 7.85 32.04
C LYS A 9 -9.69 7.61 33.43
N PHE A 10 -8.41 7.92 33.60
CA PHE A 10 -7.76 7.95 34.90
C PHE A 10 -8.09 9.27 35.61
N LYS A 11 -8.93 9.19 36.66
CA LYS A 11 -9.07 10.25 37.66
C LYS A 11 -8.69 9.65 39.00
N MET A 12 -7.50 9.96 39.51
CA MET A 12 -7.08 9.55 40.85
C MET A 12 -6.49 10.71 41.64
N SER A 13 -6.81 10.74 42.93
CA SER A 13 -6.24 11.63 43.94
C SER A 13 -5.88 10.80 45.19
N ALA A 14 -4.75 11.17 45.79
CA ALA A 14 -4.02 10.58 46.93
C ALA A 14 -3.32 9.25 46.58
N GLY A 15 -1.99 9.14 46.52
CA GLY A 15 -0.89 10.05 46.87
C GLY A 15 0.32 9.15 47.19
N ASP A 16 1.36 9.24 46.35
CA ASP A 16 2.71 8.68 46.46
C ASP A 16 2.95 7.16 46.27
N MET A 17 1.94 6.27 46.28
CA MET A 17 2.15 4.82 46.02
C MET A 17 1.76 4.34 44.62
N HIS A 18 1.12 5.19 43.81
CA HIS A 18 0.73 4.84 42.43
C HIS A 18 1.78 5.27 41.40
N ASP A 19 2.57 6.32 41.69
CA ASP A 19 3.53 6.89 40.76
C ASP A 19 4.71 5.95 40.48
N GLU A 20 5.20 5.19 41.47
CA GLU A 20 6.31 4.27 41.27
C GLU A 20 5.91 3.05 40.42
N GLN A 21 4.69 2.53 40.63
CA GLN A 21 4.15 1.42 39.83
C GLN A 21 3.83 1.86 38.39
N VAL A 22 3.31 3.07 38.21
CA VAL A 22 3.08 3.65 36.88
C VAL A 22 4.41 3.89 36.17
N LYS A 23 5.42 4.43 36.86
CA LYS A 23 6.77 4.60 36.29
C LYS A 23 7.41 3.27 35.92
N GLU A 24 7.31 2.26 36.77
CA GLU A 24 7.82 0.92 36.47
C GLU A 24 7.12 0.29 35.26
N ALA A 25 5.80 0.50 35.13
CA ALA A 25 5.05 0.07 33.97
C ALA A 25 5.49 0.80 32.68
N LEU A 26 5.61 2.13 32.70
CA LEU A 26 6.09 2.94 31.57
C LEU A 26 7.49 2.50 31.12
N ILE A 27 8.42 2.34 32.05
CA ILE A 27 9.76 1.80 31.77
C ILE A 27 9.70 0.40 31.15
N THR A 28 8.71 -0.41 31.53
CA THR A 28 8.52 -1.75 30.95
C THR A 28 7.98 -1.67 29.52
N TYR A 29 7.03 -0.78 29.25
CA TYR A 29 6.53 -0.54 27.89
C TYR A 29 7.63 -0.07 26.94
N GLU A 30 8.47 0.87 27.39
CA GLU A 30 9.59 1.36 26.58
C GLU A 30 10.65 0.29 26.28
N LYS A 31 10.88 -0.63 27.22
CA LYS A 31 11.74 -1.79 26.97
C LYS A 31 11.13 -2.74 25.95
N LEU A 32 9.80 -2.91 25.95
CA LEU A 32 9.12 -3.68 24.91
C LEU A 32 9.27 -2.97 23.57
N GLN A 33 9.08 -1.65 23.51
CA GLN A 33 9.26 -0.87 22.28
C GLN A 33 10.69 -1.00 21.73
N ALA A 34 11.71 -0.95 22.59
CA ALA A 34 13.10 -1.17 22.17
C ALA A 34 13.35 -2.59 21.60
N ILE A 35 12.63 -3.60 22.10
CA ILE A 35 12.69 -4.96 21.56
C ILE A 35 11.98 -5.04 20.21
N GLU A 36 10.82 -4.39 20.06
CA GLU A 36 10.12 -4.30 18.76
C GLU A 36 10.99 -3.58 17.72
N ASP A 37 11.68 -2.51 18.10
CA ASP A 37 12.64 -1.81 17.23
C ASP A 37 13.76 -2.77 16.74
N ASP A 38 14.26 -3.64 17.61
CA ASP A 38 15.26 -4.66 17.26
C ASP A 38 14.68 -5.74 16.33
N PHE A 39 13.42 -6.13 16.50
CA PHE A 39 12.73 -7.05 15.58
C PHE A 39 12.57 -6.42 14.20
N GLU A 40 12.13 -5.16 14.12
CA GLU A 40 11.99 -4.45 12.85
C GLU A 40 13.34 -4.34 12.12
N ASP A 41 14.43 -4.00 12.83
CA ASP A 41 15.79 -3.96 12.24
C ASP A 41 16.16 -5.30 11.57
N VAL A 42 15.79 -6.42 12.20
CA VAL A 42 16.02 -7.77 11.67
C VAL A 42 15.11 -8.05 10.47
N GLU A 43 13.83 -7.70 10.52
CA GLU A 43 12.88 -7.88 9.42
C GLU A 43 13.31 -7.11 8.16
N LEU A 44 13.76 -5.86 8.32
CA LEU A 44 14.28 -5.05 7.21
C LEU A 44 15.52 -5.70 6.58
N GLU A 45 16.43 -6.26 7.38
CA GLU A 45 17.59 -6.98 6.86
C GLU A 45 17.19 -8.29 6.15
N ILE A 46 16.17 -9.02 6.65
CA ILE A 46 15.62 -10.19 5.97
C ILE A 46 15.11 -9.80 4.58
N LEU A 47 14.35 -8.71 4.45
CA LEU A 47 13.86 -8.24 3.15
C LEU A 47 15.01 -7.91 2.19
N ARG A 48 16.09 -7.27 2.67
CA ARG A 48 17.28 -6.97 1.87
C ARG A 48 17.98 -8.24 1.38
N GLN A 49 18.14 -9.23 2.25
CA GLN A 49 18.74 -10.51 1.87
C GLN A 49 17.84 -11.29 0.91
N GLN A 50 16.53 -11.30 1.14
CA GLN A 50 15.57 -11.94 0.27
C GLN A 50 15.62 -11.36 -1.15
N ASP A 51 15.56 -10.03 -1.32
CA ASP A 51 15.68 -9.38 -2.63
C ASP A 51 16.96 -9.81 -3.35
N LYS A 52 18.10 -9.72 -2.67
CA LYS A 52 19.40 -10.09 -3.22
C LYS A 52 19.47 -11.55 -3.66
N LEU A 53 18.97 -12.48 -2.84
CA LEU A 53 19.08 -13.92 -3.09
C LEU A 53 18.07 -14.40 -4.14
N THR A 54 16.93 -13.73 -4.27
CA THR A 54 15.84 -14.15 -5.17
C THR A 54 15.89 -13.50 -6.55
N LYS A 55 16.64 -12.41 -6.72
CA LYS A 55 16.75 -11.66 -7.99
C LYS A 55 16.96 -12.52 -9.23
N ASP A 56 18.01 -13.35 -9.23
CA ASP A 56 18.32 -14.23 -10.38
C ASP A 56 17.28 -15.35 -10.57
N LEU A 57 16.59 -15.75 -9.50
CA LEU A 57 15.50 -16.74 -9.58
C LEU A 57 14.28 -16.14 -10.26
N TYR A 58 13.95 -14.88 -9.97
CA TYR A 58 12.85 -14.19 -10.64
C TYR A 58 13.13 -13.92 -12.12
N VAL A 59 14.39 -13.63 -12.50
CA VAL A 59 14.79 -13.56 -13.92
C VAL A 59 14.53 -14.90 -14.62
N LYS A 60 15.00 -16.01 -14.04
CA LYS A 60 14.75 -17.36 -14.59
C LYS A 60 13.26 -17.69 -14.65
N ARG A 61 12.49 -17.31 -13.63
CA ARG A 61 11.03 -17.47 -13.63
C ARG A 61 10.41 -16.72 -14.80
N GLN A 62 10.80 -15.46 -15.01
CA GLN A 62 10.27 -14.62 -16.07
C GLN A 62 10.50 -15.24 -17.46
N GLU A 63 11.70 -15.78 -17.70
CA GLU A 63 12.03 -16.48 -18.96
C GLU A 63 11.10 -17.68 -19.22
N VAL A 64 10.76 -18.45 -18.17
CA VAL A 64 9.87 -19.61 -18.30
C VAL A 64 8.43 -19.18 -18.51
N ILE A 65 7.89 -18.28 -17.67
CA ILE A 65 6.48 -17.89 -17.73
C ILE A 65 6.14 -17.11 -19.00
N ALA A 66 7.10 -16.42 -19.61
CA ALA A 66 6.91 -15.73 -20.90
C ALA A 66 6.49 -16.69 -22.04
N ASN A 67 6.75 -18.00 -21.90
CA ASN A 67 6.35 -19.03 -22.85
C ASN A 67 4.99 -19.67 -22.50
N ILE A 68 4.33 -19.25 -21.42
CA ILE A 68 3.04 -19.78 -20.97
C ILE A 68 1.95 -18.76 -21.32
N PRO A 69 1.08 -19.04 -22.32
CA PRO A 69 0.00 -18.15 -22.68
C PRO A 69 -0.93 -17.90 -21.50
N GLN A 70 -1.33 -16.63 -21.32
CA GLN A 70 -2.28 -16.22 -20.28
C GLN A 70 -1.82 -16.55 -18.84
N PHE A 71 -0.52 -16.72 -18.59
CA PHE A 71 -0.03 -17.03 -17.25
C PHE A 71 -0.58 -16.09 -16.16
N TRP A 72 -0.39 -14.78 -16.31
CA TRP A 72 -0.83 -13.80 -15.31
C TRP A 72 -2.36 -13.72 -15.17
N PRO A 73 -3.15 -13.62 -16.25
CA PRO A 73 -4.61 -13.77 -16.15
C PRO A 73 -5.07 -14.95 -15.30
N LEU A 74 -4.49 -16.13 -15.54
CA LEU A 74 -4.87 -17.36 -14.85
C LEU A 74 -4.37 -17.40 -13.39
N VAL A 75 -3.31 -16.67 -13.07
CA VAL A 75 -2.89 -16.41 -11.68
C VAL A 75 -3.93 -15.55 -10.97
N PHE A 76 -4.43 -14.49 -11.61
CA PHE A 76 -5.44 -13.62 -11.02
C PHE A 76 -6.79 -14.32 -10.81
N GLU A 77 -7.17 -15.25 -11.69
CA GLU A 77 -8.37 -16.10 -11.52
C GLU A 77 -8.31 -17.01 -10.26
N GLN A 78 -7.12 -17.22 -9.71
CA GLN A 78 -6.89 -17.96 -8.46
C GLN A 78 -6.25 -17.08 -7.39
N SER A 79 -6.37 -15.76 -7.51
CA SER A 79 -5.77 -14.82 -6.56
C SER A 79 -6.31 -15.05 -5.14
N PRO A 80 -5.52 -14.75 -4.09
CA PRO A 80 -6.01 -14.85 -2.73
C PRO A 80 -7.15 -13.85 -2.49
N PRO A 81 -8.04 -14.09 -1.51
CA PRO A 81 -9.19 -13.23 -1.23
C PRO A 81 -8.84 -11.74 -1.07
N GLU A 82 -7.69 -11.46 -0.46
CA GLU A 82 -7.15 -10.12 -0.23
C GLU A 82 -6.80 -9.35 -1.52
N VAL A 83 -6.73 -10.04 -2.66
CA VAL A 83 -6.57 -9.46 -4.00
C VAL A 83 -7.86 -9.56 -4.80
N ASP A 84 -8.53 -10.72 -4.77
CA ASP A 84 -9.73 -11.00 -5.57
C ASP A 84 -10.88 -10.04 -5.26
N GLU A 85 -11.05 -9.64 -3.98
CA GLU A 85 -12.12 -8.74 -3.56
C GLU A 85 -12.10 -7.36 -4.22
N TYR A 86 -10.94 -6.94 -4.75
CA TYR A 86 -10.76 -5.65 -5.42
C TYR A 86 -10.95 -5.71 -6.94
N ILE A 87 -11.14 -6.90 -7.52
CA ILE A 87 -11.21 -7.09 -8.96
C ILE A 87 -12.67 -7.25 -9.40
N GLN A 88 -13.20 -6.23 -10.08
CA GLN A 88 -14.56 -6.32 -10.64
C GLN A 88 -14.60 -7.22 -11.88
N PRO A 89 -15.78 -7.74 -12.27
CA PRO A 89 -15.90 -8.55 -13.49
C PRO A 89 -15.38 -7.87 -14.76
N SER A 90 -15.56 -6.55 -14.88
CA SER A 90 -15.01 -5.76 -16.00
C SER A 90 -13.50 -5.62 -15.96
N ASP A 91 -12.91 -5.56 -14.76
CA ASP A 91 -11.46 -5.53 -14.59
C ASP A 91 -10.87 -6.89 -14.96
N SER A 92 -11.49 -7.98 -14.48
CA SER A 92 -11.13 -9.35 -14.82
C SER A 92 -11.17 -9.58 -16.33
N GLU A 93 -12.20 -9.10 -17.04
CA GLU A 93 -12.27 -9.18 -18.50
C GLU A 93 -11.08 -8.47 -19.17
N LEU A 94 -10.73 -7.25 -18.72
CA LEU A 94 -9.59 -6.52 -19.25
C LEU A 94 -8.28 -7.27 -18.96
N LEU A 95 -8.05 -7.69 -17.71
CA LEU A 95 -6.84 -8.42 -17.31
C LEU A 95 -6.70 -9.71 -18.13
N LEU A 96 -7.78 -10.49 -18.27
CA LEU A 96 -7.81 -11.71 -19.08
C LEU A 96 -7.39 -11.47 -20.53
N ASN A 97 -7.89 -10.37 -21.12
CA ASN A 97 -7.68 -10.09 -22.52
C ASN A 97 -6.39 -9.34 -22.83
N ALA A 98 -5.78 -8.63 -21.86
CA ALA A 98 -4.68 -7.71 -22.15
C ALA A 98 -3.41 -7.92 -21.29
N LEU A 99 -3.52 -8.45 -20.07
CA LEU A 99 -2.37 -8.58 -19.16
C LEU A 99 -1.38 -9.64 -19.68
N THR A 100 -0.11 -9.26 -19.76
CA THR A 100 0.98 -10.11 -20.25
C THR A 100 2.14 -10.25 -19.27
N GLY A 101 2.31 -9.29 -18.36
CA GLY A 101 3.40 -9.31 -17.40
C GLY A 101 3.04 -8.58 -16.11
N LEU A 102 3.59 -9.07 -14.99
CA LEU A 102 3.64 -8.38 -13.72
C LEU A 102 5.05 -8.56 -13.14
N SER A 103 5.68 -7.46 -12.76
CA SER A 103 6.97 -7.46 -12.07
C SER A 103 6.90 -6.58 -10.82
N VAL A 104 7.60 -7.01 -9.78
CA VAL A 104 7.71 -6.31 -8.51
C VAL A 104 9.19 -6.09 -8.23
N GLU A 105 9.56 -4.86 -7.89
CA GLU A 105 10.94 -4.48 -7.59
C GLU A 105 11.00 -3.65 -6.30
N ARG A 106 11.94 -3.97 -5.41
CA ARG A 106 12.30 -3.09 -4.29
C ARG A 106 13.28 -2.01 -4.77
N PHE A 107 12.77 -1.05 -5.53
CA PHE A 107 13.56 -0.16 -6.38
C PHE A 107 14.50 0.80 -5.64
N GLU A 108 14.30 1.02 -4.34
CA GLU A 108 15.22 1.84 -3.54
C GLU A 108 16.44 1.06 -3.01
N LEU A 109 16.46 -0.27 -3.14
CA LEU A 109 17.60 -1.10 -2.74
C LEU A 109 18.82 -0.92 -3.66
N PRO A 110 20.05 -1.02 -3.11
CA PRO A 110 20.38 -1.42 -1.73
C PRO A 110 20.39 -0.27 -0.72
N ASN A 111 20.22 0.99 -1.15
CA ASN A 111 20.56 2.17 -0.34
C ASN A 111 19.37 2.79 0.40
N GLY A 112 18.14 2.58 -0.05
CA GLY A 112 16.92 3.09 0.59
C GLY A 112 16.16 2.02 1.37
N ASP A 113 14.87 2.26 1.61
CA ASP A 113 14.03 1.40 2.43
C ASP A 113 13.59 0.15 1.64
N PRO A 114 13.75 -1.08 2.18
CA PRO A 114 13.34 -2.30 1.50
C PRO A 114 11.82 -2.40 1.32
N ARG A 115 11.01 -1.68 2.09
CA ARG A 115 9.54 -1.70 1.98
C ARG A 115 9.03 -0.88 0.80
N SER A 116 9.84 -0.01 0.22
CA SER A 116 9.52 0.68 -1.02
C SER A 116 9.48 -0.31 -2.19
N ILE A 117 8.32 -0.38 -2.86
CA ILE A 117 8.04 -1.35 -3.93
C ILE A 117 7.54 -0.65 -5.20
N SER A 118 7.91 -1.19 -6.36
CA SER A 118 7.39 -0.80 -7.67
C SER A 118 6.66 -1.99 -8.28
N LEU A 119 5.41 -1.80 -8.66
CA LEU A 119 4.62 -2.79 -9.38
C LEU A 119 4.46 -2.34 -10.82
N LYS A 120 4.94 -3.17 -11.74
CA LYS A 120 4.94 -2.89 -13.18
C LYS A 120 4.12 -3.92 -13.92
N TRP A 121 3.06 -3.44 -14.55
CA TRP A 121 2.05 -4.19 -15.27
C TRP A 121 2.29 -4.01 -16.77
N GLU A 122 2.42 -5.11 -17.50
CA GLU A 122 2.68 -5.11 -18.94
C GLU A 122 1.46 -5.62 -19.68
N PHE A 123 1.02 -4.85 -20.67
CA PHE A 123 -0.16 -5.13 -21.48
C PHE A 123 0.20 -5.22 -22.95
N LYS A 124 -0.42 -6.17 -23.65
CA LYS A 124 -0.44 -6.15 -25.12
C LYS A 124 -1.43 -5.10 -25.62
N GLU A 125 -1.36 -4.81 -26.92
CA GLU A 125 -2.38 -3.99 -27.58
C GLU A 125 -3.78 -4.57 -27.32
N ASN A 126 -4.68 -3.70 -26.87
CA ASN A 126 -6.00 -4.08 -26.36
C ASN A 126 -7.03 -2.99 -26.65
N ASP A 127 -8.30 -3.26 -26.37
CA ASP A 127 -9.41 -2.36 -26.71
C ASP A 127 -9.71 -1.29 -25.65
N TRP A 128 -9.03 -1.29 -24.51
CA TRP A 128 -9.35 -0.42 -23.38
C TRP A 128 -8.48 0.83 -23.30
N PHE A 129 -7.16 0.70 -23.45
CA PHE A 129 -6.23 1.82 -23.33
C PHE A 129 -5.01 1.68 -24.25
N GLU A 130 -4.21 2.74 -24.35
CA GLU A 130 -3.02 2.80 -25.22
C GLU A 130 -1.73 2.35 -24.52
N ASP A 131 -1.69 2.39 -23.19
CA ASP A 131 -0.49 2.08 -22.41
C ASP A 131 -0.09 0.60 -22.54
N LYS A 132 1.19 0.35 -22.78
CA LYS A 132 1.77 -1.00 -22.80
C LYS A 132 2.37 -1.38 -21.46
N VAL A 133 2.70 -0.38 -20.65
CA VAL A 133 3.30 -0.55 -19.33
C VAL A 133 2.68 0.48 -18.40
N LEU A 134 2.14 0.01 -17.29
CA LEU A 134 1.74 0.86 -16.16
C LEU A 134 2.64 0.50 -14.97
N GLU A 135 3.39 1.47 -14.47
CA GLU A 135 4.26 1.30 -13.30
C GLU A 135 3.77 2.21 -12.19
N LYS A 136 3.48 1.63 -11.02
CA LYS A 136 3.14 2.38 -9.81
C LYS A 136 4.17 2.09 -8.73
N LYS A 137 4.73 3.17 -8.16
CA LYS A 137 5.72 3.11 -7.08
C LYS A 137 5.08 3.49 -5.76
N PHE A 138 5.37 2.70 -4.74
CA PHE A 138 5.03 2.95 -3.36
C PHE A 138 6.33 3.18 -2.61
N TYR A 139 6.42 4.30 -1.92
CA TYR A 139 7.58 4.71 -1.16
C TYR A 139 7.27 4.57 0.33
N TRP A 140 8.11 3.87 1.06
CA TRP A 140 8.05 3.89 2.51
C TRP A 140 8.56 5.25 3.00
N ARG A 141 7.74 5.91 3.83
CA ARG A 141 8.03 7.25 4.37
C ARG A 141 7.80 7.28 5.87
N PHE A 142 8.50 8.20 6.51
CA PHE A 142 8.39 8.51 7.94
C PHE A 142 7.88 9.96 8.06
N HIS A 143 7.02 10.25 9.00
CA HIS A 143 6.61 11.62 9.31
C HIS A 143 7.12 11.99 10.71
N LYS A 144 7.19 13.29 10.99
CA LYS A 144 7.74 13.83 12.26
C LYS A 144 6.90 13.51 13.49
N ASP A 145 5.64 13.13 13.30
CA ASP A 145 4.71 12.69 14.35
C ASP A 145 4.85 11.19 14.67
N GLY A 146 5.80 10.49 14.04
CA GLY A 146 6.01 9.06 14.24
C GLY A 146 5.23 8.16 13.29
N TRP A 147 4.37 8.69 12.41
CA TRP A 147 3.74 7.88 11.38
C TRP A 147 4.79 7.34 10.41
N ALA A 148 4.67 6.07 10.02
CA ALA A 148 5.42 5.51 8.92
C ALA A 148 4.52 4.61 8.07
N GLY A 149 4.64 4.70 6.74
CA GLY A 149 3.78 3.96 5.84
C GLY A 149 4.09 4.19 4.37
N LEU A 150 3.32 3.55 3.50
CA LEU A 150 3.48 3.68 2.05
C LEU A 150 2.73 4.91 1.53
N VAL A 151 3.44 5.70 0.72
CA VAL A 151 2.87 6.79 -0.06
C VAL A 151 3.13 6.55 -1.55
N SER A 152 2.34 7.14 -2.42
CA SER A 152 2.46 6.97 -3.87
C SER A 152 2.11 8.26 -4.61
N GLU A 153 2.22 8.21 -5.93
CA GLU A 153 1.70 9.24 -6.83
C GLU A 153 0.67 8.61 -7.78
N PRO A 154 -0.38 9.35 -8.16
CA PRO A 154 -1.35 8.87 -9.14
C PRO A 154 -0.71 8.68 -10.52
N VAL A 155 -1.03 7.56 -11.16
CA VAL A 155 -0.61 7.19 -12.52
C VAL A 155 -1.85 7.22 -13.39
N ASP A 156 -1.87 8.10 -14.40
CA ASP A 156 -2.99 8.19 -15.33
C ASP A 156 -2.95 7.03 -16.35
N ILE A 157 -4.12 6.65 -16.86
CA ILE A 157 -4.27 5.62 -17.89
C ILE A 157 -4.91 6.27 -19.11
N LYS A 158 -4.33 6.03 -20.29
CA LYS A 158 -4.80 6.57 -21.57
C LYS A 158 -5.94 5.70 -22.10
N TRP A 159 -7.08 5.79 -21.43
CA TRP A 159 -8.30 5.11 -21.84
C TRP A 159 -8.73 5.53 -23.25
N LYS A 160 -9.14 4.53 -24.04
CA LYS A 160 -9.79 4.74 -25.33
C LYS A 160 -11.22 5.25 -25.10
N GLU A 161 -11.79 5.87 -26.15
CA GLU A 161 -13.12 6.47 -26.08
C GLU A 161 -14.17 5.45 -25.62
N GLY A 162 -14.87 5.77 -24.53
CA GLY A 162 -15.93 4.94 -23.95
C GLY A 162 -15.46 3.65 -23.27
N LYS A 163 -14.17 3.53 -22.95
CA LYS A 163 -13.57 2.31 -22.36
C LYS A 163 -12.99 2.48 -20.96
N ASP A 164 -13.13 3.68 -20.39
CA ASP A 164 -12.66 4.00 -19.05
C ASP A 164 -13.47 3.26 -17.97
N LEU A 165 -12.84 2.26 -17.35
CA LEU A 165 -13.44 1.48 -16.26
C LEU A 165 -13.53 2.25 -14.94
N THR A 166 -12.79 3.36 -14.81
CA THR A 166 -12.79 4.22 -13.63
C THR A 166 -13.85 5.32 -13.69
N ASN A 167 -14.64 5.38 -14.77
CA ASN A 167 -15.67 6.40 -15.00
C ASN A 167 -15.14 7.84 -14.86
N GLY A 168 -13.90 8.09 -15.28
CA GLY A 168 -13.22 9.38 -15.18
C GLY A 168 -12.65 9.72 -13.79
N MET A 169 -12.85 8.85 -12.79
CA MET A 169 -12.40 9.08 -11.42
C MET A 169 -10.87 9.15 -11.33
N LEU A 170 -10.16 8.27 -12.03
CA LEU A 170 -8.69 8.25 -12.03
C LEU A 170 -8.09 9.55 -12.60
N SER A 171 -8.57 9.98 -13.77
CA SER A 171 -8.06 11.21 -14.38
C SER A 171 -8.42 12.45 -13.57
N LEU A 172 -9.57 12.45 -12.87
CA LEU A 172 -9.90 13.50 -11.90
C LEU A 172 -8.97 13.47 -10.69
N ALA A 173 -8.68 12.30 -10.11
CA ALA A 173 -7.74 12.17 -8.99
C ALA A 173 -6.34 12.68 -9.34
N LYS A 174 -5.82 12.29 -10.53
CA LYS A 174 -4.54 12.83 -11.04
C LYS A 174 -4.56 14.34 -11.18
N LYS A 175 -5.65 14.89 -11.71
CA LYS A 175 -5.81 16.34 -11.87
C LYS A 175 -5.88 17.06 -10.52
N VAL A 176 -6.63 16.55 -9.56
CA VAL A 176 -6.73 17.09 -8.20
C VAL A 176 -5.34 17.12 -7.55
N TYR A 177 -4.58 16.04 -7.68
CA TYR A 177 -3.21 15.94 -7.21
C TYR A 177 -2.27 16.99 -7.86
N ASP A 178 -2.36 17.17 -9.18
CA ASP A 178 -1.55 18.19 -9.88
C ASP A 178 -1.94 19.63 -9.49
N GLU A 179 -3.23 19.86 -9.25
CA GLU A 179 -3.76 21.14 -8.78
C GLU A 179 -3.28 21.47 -7.36
N GLU A 180 -3.29 20.49 -6.47
CA GLU A 180 -2.73 20.59 -5.12
C GLU A 180 -1.22 20.87 -5.14
N LYS A 181 -0.45 20.12 -5.95
CA LYS A 181 0.98 20.38 -6.16
C LYS A 181 1.26 21.78 -6.71
N ALA A 182 0.32 22.35 -7.47
CA ALA A 182 0.38 23.72 -7.97
C ALA A 182 -0.06 24.78 -6.93
N GLY A 183 -0.35 24.38 -5.68
CA GLY A 183 -0.76 25.26 -4.59
C GLY A 183 -2.22 25.71 -4.64
N LYS A 184 -3.07 25.04 -5.44
CA LYS A 184 -4.51 25.32 -5.42
C LYS A 184 -5.15 24.66 -4.21
N LYS A 185 -6.11 25.35 -3.60
CA LYS A 185 -6.89 24.80 -2.49
C LYS A 185 -7.87 23.74 -2.98
N LEU A 186 -7.79 22.56 -2.39
CA LEU A 186 -8.79 21.51 -2.59
C LEU A 186 -10.16 21.95 -2.05
N GLY A 187 -11.23 21.31 -2.50
CA GLY A 187 -12.61 21.76 -2.27
C GLY A 187 -13.05 23.01 -3.06
N GLU A 188 -12.13 23.87 -3.50
CA GLU A 188 -12.46 25.08 -4.28
C GLU A 188 -12.41 24.85 -5.80
N THR A 189 -11.59 23.91 -6.28
CA THR A 189 -11.42 23.67 -7.71
C THR A 189 -12.60 22.90 -8.31
N GLU A 190 -12.83 23.09 -9.61
CA GLU A 190 -13.85 22.32 -10.33
C GLU A 190 -13.52 20.82 -10.39
N ALA A 191 -12.24 20.45 -10.35
CA ALA A 191 -11.82 19.05 -10.37
C ALA A 191 -12.08 18.38 -9.02
N SER A 192 -11.72 19.03 -7.90
CA SER A 192 -11.90 18.48 -6.56
C SER A 192 -13.38 18.29 -6.23
N LYS A 193 -14.24 19.26 -6.55
CA LYS A 193 -15.70 19.15 -6.37
C LYS A 193 -16.32 18.02 -7.18
N LYS A 194 -15.87 17.85 -8.42
CA LYS A 194 -16.35 16.77 -9.30
C LYS A 194 -15.91 15.40 -8.80
N LEU A 195 -14.67 15.30 -8.33
CA LEU A 195 -14.13 14.06 -7.79
C LEU A 195 -14.90 13.63 -6.54
N HIS A 196 -15.05 14.54 -5.56
CA HIS A 196 -15.79 14.27 -4.34
C HIS A 196 -17.22 13.79 -4.63
N LYS A 197 -17.93 14.51 -5.51
CA LYS A 197 -19.28 14.11 -5.93
C LYS A 197 -19.30 12.72 -6.58
N LEU A 198 -18.33 12.40 -7.43
CA LEU A 198 -18.26 11.10 -8.09
C LEU A 198 -17.95 9.96 -7.10
N MET A 199 -17.12 10.23 -6.09
CA MET A 199 -16.84 9.29 -5.00
C MET A 199 -18.10 9.01 -4.17
N GLU A 200 -18.86 10.05 -3.82
CA GLU A 200 -20.15 9.91 -3.12
C GLU A 200 -21.18 9.10 -3.93
N GLU A 201 -21.25 9.32 -5.25
CA GLU A 201 -22.19 8.62 -6.13
C GLU A 201 -21.83 7.15 -6.37
N THR A 202 -20.53 6.82 -6.42
CA THR A 202 -20.04 5.44 -6.70
C THR A 202 -20.09 4.56 -5.46
N GLY A 203 -19.76 5.11 -4.29
CA GLY A 203 -19.61 4.35 -3.05
C GLY A 203 -18.34 3.49 -3.00
N MET A 204 -17.90 3.11 -1.80
CA MET A 204 -16.59 2.47 -1.57
C MET A 204 -16.42 1.09 -2.25
N GLY A 205 -17.50 0.34 -2.47
CA GLY A 205 -17.43 -1.04 -3.02
C GLY A 205 -17.67 -1.15 -4.54
N GLY A 206 -17.83 -0.02 -5.24
CA GLY A 206 -18.19 0.01 -6.67
C GLY A 206 -17.06 0.44 -7.60
N VAL A 207 -15.87 0.71 -7.07
CA VAL A 207 -14.74 1.21 -7.86
C VAL A 207 -14.03 0.07 -8.61
N SER A 208 -13.57 0.36 -9.82
CA SER A 208 -12.71 -0.53 -10.59
C SER A 208 -11.35 -0.68 -9.92
N PHE A 209 -10.73 -1.85 -10.05
CA PHE A 209 -9.32 -2.08 -9.69
C PHE A 209 -8.40 -0.98 -10.25
N PHE A 210 -8.68 -0.44 -11.44
CA PHE A 210 -7.84 0.58 -12.06
C PHE A 210 -7.86 1.93 -11.31
N CYS A 211 -8.80 2.16 -10.39
CA CYS A 211 -8.74 3.29 -9.46
C CYS A 211 -7.54 3.17 -8.49
N TRP A 212 -6.99 1.97 -8.27
CA TRP A 212 -5.76 1.74 -7.49
C TRP A 212 -4.59 2.59 -8.00
N PHE A 213 -4.54 2.85 -9.32
CA PHE A 213 -3.51 3.72 -9.89
C PHE A 213 -3.60 5.17 -9.41
N GLY A 214 -4.74 5.60 -8.87
CA GLY A 214 -4.97 6.93 -8.31
C GLY A 214 -4.49 7.13 -6.88
N PHE A 215 -4.14 6.05 -6.16
CA PHE A 215 -3.72 6.13 -4.76
C PHE A 215 -2.51 7.04 -4.55
N ARG A 216 -2.54 7.79 -3.46
CA ARG A 216 -1.46 8.68 -3.01
C ARG A 216 -1.00 8.41 -1.58
N GLY A 217 -1.89 8.02 -0.66
CA GLY A 217 -1.59 7.93 0.77
C GLY A 217 -1.29 9.30 1.43
N ARG A 218 -0.72 9.25 2.64
CA ARG A 218 -0.32 10.42 3.45
C ARG A 218 0.64 11.34 2.69
N LYS A 219 0.52 12.65 2.87
CA LYS A 219 1.33 13.65 2.17
C LYS A 219 2.67 13.83 2.87
N VAL A 220 3.63 12.95 2.55
CA VAL A 220 4.99 13.02 3.09
C VAL A 220 6.00 13.19 1.97
N SER A 221 6.66 14.35 1.93
CA SER A 221 7.76 14.59 1.00
C SER A 221 9.00 13.76 1.34
N PRO A 222 9.91 13.52 0.37
CA PRO A 222 11.19 12.87 0.65
C PRO A 222 12.00 13.60 1.73
N GLU A 223 11.96 14.94 1.74
CA GLU A 223 12.64 15.77 2.73
C GLU A 223 12.05 15.60 4.13
N GLU A 224 10.72 15.69 4.27
CA GLU A 224 10.03 15.43 5.54
C GLU A 224 10.29 14.02 6.04
N SER A 225 10.39 13.05 5.13
CA SER A 225 10.72 11.69 5.50
C SER A 225 12.15 11.47 5.95
N GLU A 226 13.10 12.24 5.45
CA GLU A 226 14.47 12.22 5.96
C GLU A 226 14.52 12.80 7.38
N GLU A 227 13.76 13.86 7.63
CA GLU A 227 13.66 14.49 8.96
C GLU A 227 12.95 13.55 9.95
N GLY A 228 11.80 12.99 9.59
CA GLY A 228 11.06 12.03 10.40
C GLY A 228 11.89 10.79 10.74
N ARG A 229 12.64 10.26 9.77
CA ARG A 229 13.53 9.11 10.01
C ARG A 229 14.65 9.43 11.01
N LYS A 230 15.24 10.62 10.94
CA LYS A 230 16.28 11.02 11.90
C LYS A 230 15.71 11.16 13.32
N LEU A 231 14.51 11.74 13.44
CA LEU A 231 13.81 11.84 14.72
C LEU A 231 13.55 10.45 15.30
N GLU A 232 13.03 9.52 14.48
CA GLU A 232 12.78 8.15 14.92
C GLU A 232 14.08 7.41 15.30
N GLU A 233 15.17 7.57 14.53
CA GLU A 233 16.48 7.01 14.89
C GLU A 233 17.02 7.57 16.22
N GLU A 234 16.79 8.86 16.50
CA GLU A 234 17.16 9.47 17.78
C GLU A 234 16.32 8.92 18.92
N LYS A 235 14.99 8.77 18.73
CA LYS A 235 14.08 8.12 19.69
C LYS A 235 14.52 6.68 19.98
N ARG A 236 14.80 5.87 18.96
CA ARG A 236 15.33 4.49 19.11
C ARG A 236 16.63 4.43 19.91
N LYS A 237 17.57 5.36 19.65
CA LYS A 237 18.83 5.44 20.40
C LYS A 237 18.58 5.79 21.86
N ALA A 238 17.70 6.75 22.13
CA ALA A 238 17.31 7.12 23.50
C ALA A 238 16.69 5.93 24.25
N ARG A 239 15.75 5.21 23.62
CA ARG A 239 15.13 3.98 24.17
C ARG A 239 16.18 2.92 24.52
N LYS A 240 17.14 2.65 23.61
CA LYS A 240 18.25 1.71 23.85
C LYS A 240 19.19 2.14 24.98
N GLU A 241 19.37 3.43 25.18
CA GLU A 241 20.14 3.99 26.31
C GLU A 241 19.36 4.04 27.63
N GLY A 242 18.09 3.63 27.64
CA GLY A 242 17.20 3.70 28.79
C GLY A 242 16.78 5.12 29.15
N LYS A 243 16.84 6.04 28.18
CA LYS A 243 16.32 7.41 28.29
C LYS A 243 14.90 7.40 27.75
N TYR A 244 13.96 7.20 28.65
CA TYR A 244 12.54 7.19 28.36
C TYR A 244 12.00 8.61 28.53
N ASP A 245 11.33 9.13 27.51
CA ASP A 245 10.70 10.43 27.57
C ASP A 245 9.33 10.26 28.23
N GLU A 246 9.11 10.93 29.37
CA GLU A 246 7.85 10.84 30.13
C GLU A 246 6.73 11.68 29.47
N ASP A 247 7.05 12.51 28.47
CA ASP A 247 6.15 13.46 27.81
C ASP A 247 5.84 13.10 26.32
N ASP A 248 6.30 11.95 25.80
CA ASP A 248 6.06 11.52 24.39
C ASP A 248 4.67 10.84 24.18
N ASP A 249 3.81 10.90 25.20
CA ASP A 249 2.42 10.39 25.18
C ASP A 249 1.42 11.34 24.50
N ASP A 250 1.84 12.53 24.07
CA ASP A 250 1.03 13.44 23.25
C ASP A 250 1.08 13.00 21.77
N MET A 251 0.56 11.80 21.50
CA MET A 251 -0.04 11.50 20.20
C MET A 251 -1.26 12.40 20.08
N ASP A 252 -1.07 13.61 19.56
CA ASP A 252 -2.19 14.43 19.06
C ASP A 252 -2.98 13.52 18.09
N GLU A 253 -4.12 12.98 18.55
CA GLU A 253 -5.24 12.52 17.71
C GLU A 253 -5.78 13.77 16.98
N ASP A 254 -4.95 14.42 16.16
CA ASP A 254 -5.48 15.21 15.07
C ASP A 254 -6.11 14.15 14.14
N ASP A 255 -7.43 14.03 14.21
CA ASP A 255 -8.24 13.33 13.23
C ASP A 255 -7.91 13.95 11.85
N ASP A 256 -6.88 13.40 11.19
CA ASP A 256 -6.46 13.69 9.80
C ASP A 256 -7.51 13.14 8.80
N ASP A 257 -8.80 13.28 9.11
CA ASP A 257 -9.94 12.87 8.27
C ASP A 257 -9.86 13.51 6.87
N ASP A 258 -9.22 14.68 6.77
CA ASP A 258 -9.02 15.42 5.52
C ASP A 258 -7.92 14.80 4.62
N GLU A 259 -7.03 13.96 5.15
CA GLU A 259 -5.88 13.45 4.40
C GLU A 259 -6.26 12.45 3.29
N TYR A 260 -7.36 11.73 3.51
CA TYR A 260 -7.91 10.75 2.58
C TYR A 260 -9.18 11.24 1.86
N GLU A 261 -9.58 12.51 2.02
CA GLU A 261 -10.82 13.07 1.45
C GLU A 261 -10.93 12.86 -0.08
N TYR A 262 -9.80 12.92 -0.78
CA TYR A 262 -9.72 12.75 -2.23
C TYR A 262 -9.01 11.45 -2.65
N GLU A 263 -8.96 10.47 -1.74
CA GLU A 263 -8.41 9.15 -2.01
C GLU A 263 -9.50 8.26 -2.62
N ILE A 264 -9.28 7.85 -3.87
CA ILE A 264 -10.25 7.07 -4.64
C ILE A 264 -10.11 5.57 -4.40
N PHE A 265 -9.03 5.17 -3.73
CA PHE A 265 -8.75 3.79 -3.36
C PHE A 265 -7.98 3.73 -2.03
N PRO A 266 -8.66 3.89 -0.87
CA PRO A 266 -8.00 4.07 0.44
C PRO A 266 -7.10 2.92 0.90
N THR A 267 -7.36 1.68 0.50
CA THR A 267 -6.62 0.47 0.91
C THR A 267 -5.63 -0.01 -0.16
N ALA A 268 -5.19 0.89 -1.06
CA ALA A 268 -4.36 0.52 -2.19
C ALA A 268 -2.93 0.11 -1.79
N ASP A 269 -2.42 0.65 -0.69
CA ASP A 269 -1.14 0.26 -0.10
C ASP A 269 -1.19 -1.19 0.43
N ASP A 270 -2.24 -1.55 1.16
CA ASP A 270 -2.45 -2.94 1.59
C ASP A 270 -2.51 -3.89 0.39
N LEU A 271 -3.29 -3.55 -0.64
CA LEU A 271 -3.37 -4.33 -1.88
C LEU A 271 -2.00 -4.41 -2.59
N ALA A 272 -1.22 -3.33 -2.58
CA ALA A 272 0.13 -3.33 -3.16
C ALA A 272 1.06 -4.30 -2.42
N VAL A 273 0.99 -4.34 -1.09
CA VAL A 273 1.74 -5.27 -0.25
C VAL A 273 1.30 -6.71 -0.50
N PHE A 274 0.00 -7.01 -0.53
CA PHE A 274 -0.49 -8.36 -0.84
C PHE A 274 -0.04 -8.85 -2.22
N ILE A 275 -0.08 -7.97 -3.23
CA ILE A 275 0.42 -8.32 -4.56
C ILE A 275 1.94 -8.56 -4.51
N ALA A 276 2.70 -7.73 -3.81
CA ALA A 276 4.16 -7.79 -3.76
C ALA A 276 4.72 -8.96 -2.94
N GLU A 277 4.07 -9.31 -1.84
CA GLU A 277 4.58 -10.29 -0.87
C GLU A 277 3.92 -11.68 -1.01
N ASP A 278 2.70 -11.78 -1.55
CA ASP A 278 2.00 -13.07 -1.74
C ASP A 278 1.75 -13.39 -3.22
N LEU A 279 0.90 -12.62 -3.91
CA LEU A 279 0.46 -12.98 -5.27
C LEU A 279 1.65 -13.12 -6.23
N TRP A 280 2.51 -12.10 -6.29
CA TRP A 280 3.61 -12.07 -7.24
C TRP A 280 4.68 -13.11 -6.92
N PRO A 281 5.20 -13.25 -5.69
CA PRO A 281 6.12 -14.35 -5.35
C PRO A 281 5.48 -15.73 -5.56
N GLY A 282 4.20 -15.88 -5.18
CA GLY A 282 3.40 -17.09 -5.21
C GLY A 282 2.78 -17.44 -6.56
N ALA A 283 3.04 -16.69 -7.64
CA ALA A 283 2.36 -16.85 -8.93
C ALA A 283 2.35 -18.29 -9.48
N ILE A 284 3.44 -19.06 -9.30
CA ILE A 284 3.50 -20.47 -9.73
C ILE A 284 2.50 -21.34 -8.97
N LYS A 285 2.31 -21.09 -7.67
CA LYS A 285 1.34 -21.80 -6.82
C LYS A 285 -0.08 -21.56 -7.32
N TYR A 286 -0.47 -20.30 -7.51
CA TYR A 286 -1.81 -19.91 -7.98
C TYR A 286 -2.10 -20.44 -9.39
N PHE A 287 -1.13 -20.35 -10.30
CA PHE A 287 -1.25 -20.97 -11.62
C PHE A 287 -1.42 -22.50 -11.56
N SER A 288 -0.70 -23.18 -10.66
CA SER A 288 -0.84 -24.64 -10.49
C SER A 288 -2.18 -25.05 -9.88
N MET A 289 -2.74 -24.22 -9.00
CA MET A 289 -4.09 -24.39 -8.46
C MET A 289 -5.14 -24.31 -9.58
N TYR A 290 -5.03 -23.32 -10.48
CA TYR A 290 -5.90 -23.19 -11.64
C TYR A 290 -5.92 -24.47 -12.49
N LEU A 291 -4.72 -24.97 -12.85
CA LEU A 291 -4.60 -26.18 -13.66
C LEU A 291 -5.24 -27.40 -12.98
N SER A 292 -5.02 -27.54 -11.67
CA SER A 292 -5.55 -28.65 -10.88
C SER A 292 -7.07 -28.60 -10.79
N GLN A 293 -7.66 -27.41 -10.61
CA GLN A 293 -9.10 -27.22 -10.62
C GLN A 293 -9.70 -27.60 -11.97
N ARG A 294 -9.08 -27.16 -13.08
CA ARG A 294 -9.55 -27.49 -14.43
C ARG A 294 -9.47 -28.97 -14.77
N GLU A 295 -8.42 -29.65 -14.31
CA GLU A 295 -8.30 -31.10 -14.49
C GLU A 295 -9.41 -31.83 -13.73
N ALA A 296 -9.69 -31.43 -12.49
CA ALA A 296 -10.77 -32.01 -11.68
C ALA A 296 -12.15 -31.82 -12.32
N GLU A 297 -12.43 -30.64 -12.88
CA GLU A 297 -13.68 -30.36 -13.61
C GLU A 297 -13.82 -31.22 -14.87
N THR A 298 -12.72 -31.47 -15.59
CA THR A 298 -12.74 -32.28 -16.81
C THR A 298 -12.98 -33.77 -16.55
N VAL A 299 -12.55 -34.28 -15.39
CA VAL A 299 -12.74 -35.69 -14.99
C VAL A 299 -14.15 -35.96 -14.45
N GLN A 300 -14.89 -34.92 -14.04
CA GLN A 300 -16.26 -35.04 -13.54
C GLN A 300 -17.35 -35.00 -14.64
N VAL A 301 -16.97 -34.77 -15.91
CA VAL A 301 -17.85 -34.76 -17.09
C VAL A 301 -17.71 -36.06 -17.87
#